data_AF-A0A662D1X9-F1
#
_entry.id   AF-A0A662D1X9-F1
#
_cell.length_a   1.000
_cell.length_b   1.000
_cell.length_c   1.000
_cell.angle_alpha   90.00
_cell.angle_beta   90.00
_cell.angle_gamma   90.00
#
_symmetry.space_group_name_H-M   'P 1'
#
loop_
_entity.id
_entity.type
_entity.pdbx_description
1 polymer ?
#
loop_
_entity_poly.entity_id
_entity_poly.type
_entity_poly.pdbx_seq_one_letter_code
_entity_poly.pdbx_strand_id
1 'polypeptide(L)'
;EYEARFDVLGKEFLYWFNKDCSYRSESLGYFAELGLEYSPFRFFSIFASLEQIWNSTDGFKGTLNYSDYTGENRTDKASLYFYESKPGNLSQYYRFLQGAKKRPSGENIRDVRQAIFNFGGFSFKIGLRFNF
;
A
#
# COMPACT_ATOMS: atom_id res chain seq x y z
N GLU A 1 14.84 -6.61 -6.47
CA GLU A 1 16.10 -6.54 -7.24
C GLU A 1 15.76 -6.22 -8.68
N TYR A 2 16.23 -5.07 -9.19
CA TYR A 2 16.11 -4.71 -10.60
C TYR A 2 17.51 -4.72 -11.20
N GLU A 3 17.69 -5.50 -12.27
CA GLU A 3 18.94 -5.64 -13.01
C GLU A 3 18.68 -5.24 -14.46
N ALA A 4 19.47 -4.30 -14.98
CA ALA A 4 19.49 -3.92 -16.38
C ALA A 4 20.93 -4.09 -16.91
N ARG A 5 21.05 -4.88 -17.98
CA ARG A 5 22.32 -5.07 -18.70
C ARG A 5 22.28 -4.22 -19.96
N PHE A 6 23.29 -3.37 -20.12
CA PHE A 6 23.46 -2.56 -21.32
C PHE A 6 24.80 -2.91 -21.95
N ASP A 7 24.79 -3.29 -23.23
CA ASP A 7 26.00 -3.40 -24.03
C ASP A 7 26.14 -2.10 -24.84
N VAL A 8 27.23 -1.38 -24.62
CA VAL A 8 27.59 -0.21 -25.43
C VAL A 8 29.02 -0.40 -25.93
N LEU A 9 29.14 -0.61 -27.24
CA LEU A 9 30.43 -0.72 -27.94
C LEU A 9 31.36 -1.81 -27.37
N GLY A 10 30.80 -2.96 -26.96
CA GLY A 10 31.58 -4.11 -26.47
C GLY A 10 32.01 -3.99 -25.01
N LYS A 11 31.46 -3.02 -24.27
CA LYS A 11 31.55 -2.94 -22.81
C LYS A 11 30.19 -3.23 -22.20
N GLU A 12 30.13 -4.29 -21.41
CA GLU A 12 28.95 -4.62 -20.61
C GLU A 12 28.87 -3.72 -19.38
N PHE A 13 27.76 -3.01 -19.25
CA PHE A 13 27.40 -2.25 -18.06
C PHE A 13 26.30 -2.99 -17.32
N LEU A 14 26.63 -3.46 -16.12
CA LEU A 14 25.69 -4.06 -15.19
C LEU A 14 25.15 -2.95 -14.27
N TYR A 15 23.91 -2.51 -14.52
CA TYR A 15 23.20 -1.60 -13.63
C TYR A 15 22.24 -2.42 -12.78
N TRP A 16 22.47 -2.44 -11.47
CA TRP A 16 21.53 -3.05 -10.53
C TRP A 16 21.26 -2.10 -9.37
N PHE A 17 20.03 -2.16 -8.86
CA PHE A 17 19.70 -1.56 -7.58
C PHE A 17 18.72 -2.45 -6.82
N ASN A 18 18.85 -2.42 -5.50
CA ASN A 18 17.90 -2.99 -4.56
C ASN A 18 17.32 -1.89 -3.68
N LYS A 19 16.01 -1.97 -3.46
CA LYS A 19 15.25 -1.02 -2.67
C LYS A 19 14.26 -1.77 -1.81
N ASP A 20 14.57 -1.86 -0.53
CA ASP A 20 13.72 -2.48 0.48
C ASP A 20 13.07 -1.40 1.33
N CYS A 21 11.75 -1.47 1.45
CA CYS A 21 10.96 -0.48 2.17
C CYS A 21 10.07 -1.17 3.20
N SER A 22 10.19 -0.77 4.47
CA SER A 22 9.33 -1.26 5.54
C SER A 22 8.68 -0.08 6.24
N TYR A 23 7.35 -0.03 6.25
CA TYR A 23 6.56 1.03 6.87
C TYR A 23 5.60 0.45 7.90
N ARG A 24 5.44 1.15 9.01
CA ARG A 24 4.45 0.86 10.04
C ARG A 24 3.55 2.07 10.22
N SER A 25 2.27 1.78 10.46
CA SER A 25 1.31 2.73 10.95
C SER A 25 0.43 2.05 12.00
N GLU A 26 -0.13 2.85 12.90
CA GLU A 26 -1.10 2.43 13.89
C GLU A 26 -2.41 3.14 13.57
N SER A 27 -3.50 2.37 13.47
CA SER A 27 -4.84 2.90 13.22
C SER A 27 -5.83 2.24 14.13
N LEU A 28 -6.82 3.02 14.55
CA LEU A 28 -7.99 2.52 15.24
C LEU A 28 -9.15 2.42 14.24
N GLY A 29 -9.75 1.24 14.15
CA GLY A 29 -10.92 0.98 13.32
C GLY A 29 -12.09 0.54 14.18
N TYR A 30 -13.30 0.84 13.69
CA TYR A 30 -14.55 0.38 14.28
C TYR A 30 -15.29 -0.48 13.26
N PHE A 31 -16.03 -1.47 13.72
CA PHE A 31 -16.96 -2.21 12.88
C PHE A 31 -18.29 -2.41 13.62
N ALA A 32 -19.37 -2.48 12.85
CA ALA A 32 -20.68 -2.85 13.32
C ALA A 32 -21.25 -3.93 12.40
N GLU A 33 -21.87 -4.95 12.99
CA GLU A 33 -22.53 -6.02 12.27
C GLU A 33 -23.96 -6.16 12.79
N LEU A 34 -24.92 -6.21 11.87
CA LEU A 34 -26.33 -6.50 12.14
C LEU A 34 -26.71 -7.76 11.37
N GLY A 35 -27.17 -8.78 12.10
CA GLY A 35 -27.53 -10.07 11.53
C GLY A 35 -28.91 -10.53 11.96
N LEU A 36 -29.56 -11.28 11.07
CA LEU A 36 -30.75 -12.06 11.35
C LEU A 36 -30.41 -13.54 11.20
N GLU A 37 -30.82 -14.34 12.18
CA GLU A 37 -30.74 -15.80 12.12
C GLU A 37 -32.17 -16.36 12.16
N TYR A 38 -32.47 -17.29 11.25
CA TYR A 38 -33.72 -18.02 11.20
C TYR A 38 -33.43 -19.52 11.27
N SER A 39 -34.02 -20.21 12.25
CA SER A 39 -33.79 -21.63 12.52
C SER A 39 -35.03 -22.46 12.17
N PRO A 40 -35.23 -22.84 10.89
CA PRO A 40 -36.40 -23.63 10.49
C PRO A 40 -36.39 -25.05 11.07
N PHE A 41 -35.20 -25.61 11.33
CA PHE A 41 -35.04 -26.95 11.90
C PHE A 41 -34.04 -26.90 13.05
N ARG A 42 -34.14 -27.83 14.00
CA ARG A 42 -33.25 -27.91 15.16
C ARG A 42 -31.76 -28.01 14.78
N PHE A 43 -31.47 -28.62 13.64
CA PHE A 43 -30.10 -28.88 13.18
C PHE A 43 -29.58 -27.85 12.17
N PHE A 44 -30.39 -26.86 11.78
CA PHE A 44 -30.07 -25.98 10.66
C PHE A 44 -30.61 -24.57 10.88
N SER A 45 -29.72 -23.58 10.81
CA SER A 45 -30.07 -22.16 10.76
C SER A 45 -29.60 -21.53 9.45
N ILE A 46 -30.39 -20.60 8.94
CA ILE A 46 -30.02 -19.69 7.86
C ILE A 46 -29.69 -18.35 8.54
N PHE A 47 -28.57 -17.74 8.18
CA PHE A 47 -28.25 -16.40 8.65
C PHE A 47 -27.98 -15.46 7.47
N ALA A 48 -28.32 -14.19 7.68
CA ALA A 48 -27.92 -13.09 6.82
C ALA A 48 -27.41 -11.95 7.70
N SER A 49 -26.25 -11.38 7.37
CA SER A 49 -25.69 -10.25 8.10
C SER A 49 -25.14 -9.16 7.18
N LEU A 50 -25.24 -7.94 7.68
CA LEU A 50 -24.71 -6.72 7.10
C LEU A 50 -23.61 -6.22 8.03
N GLU A 51 -22.41 -6.08 7.50
CA GLU A 51 -21.24 -5.58 8.22
C GLU A 51 -20.77 -4.28 7.59
N GLN A 52 -20.53 -3.29 8.45
CA GLN A 52 -19.96 -2.01 8.07
C GLN A 52 -18.67 -1.79 8.87
N ILE A 53 -17.58 -1.56 8.15
CA ILE A 53 -16.25 -1.30 8.72
C ILE A 53 -15.87 0.16 8.44
N TRP A 54 -15.48 0.87 9.47
CA TRP A 54 -14.89 2.21 9.40
C TRP A 54 -13.45 2.13 9.89
N ASN A 55 -12.51 2.00 8.95
CA ASN A 55 -11.10 1.94 9.27
C ASN A 55 -10.26 2.61 8.17
N SER A 56 -9.48 3.61 8.57
CA SER A 56 -8.49 4.25 7.73
C SER A 56 -7.18 4.35 8.48
N THR A 57 -6.09 4.00 7.81
CA THR A 57 -4.74 4.07 8.33
C THR A 57 -3.97 5.12 7.56
N ASP A 58 -3.40 6.11 8.25
CA ASP A 58 -2.56 7.16 7.68
C ASP A 58 -1.18 7.17 8.35
N GLY A 59 -0.39 8.24 8.28
CA GLY A 59 0.72 8.37 9.22
C GLY A 59 1.93 7.44 9.03
N PHE A 60 1.98 6.64 7.96
CA PHE A 60 3.02 5.61 7.73
C PHE A 60 4.44 6.17 7.86
N LYS A 61 5.20 5.58 8.78
CA LYS A 61 6.62 5.89 9.04
C LYS A 61 7.42 4.60 9.01
N GLY A 62 8.64 4.67 8.50
CA GLY A 62 9.43 3.48 8.28
C GLY A 62 10.85 3.74 7.85
N THR A 63 11.49 2.69 7.39
CA THR A 63 12.85 2.71 6.85
C THR A 63 12.85 2.37 5.37
N LEU A 64 13.69 3.10 4.64
CA LEU A 64 14.00 2.84 3.25
C LEU A 64 15.48 2.47 3.18
N ASN A 65 15.76 1.24 2.77
CA ASN A 65 17.09 0.73 2.50
C ASN A 65 17.30 0.73 0.99
N TYR A 66 18.35 1.39 0.55
CA TYR A 66 18.75 1.46 -0.85
C TYR A 66 20.17 0.96 -1.00
N SER A 67 20.40 0.10 -1.99
CA SER A 67 21.73 -0.34 -2.39
C SER A 67 21.84 -0.43 -3.89
N ASP A 68 22.98 -0.06 -4.48
CA ASP A 68 23.18 -0.14 -5.92
C ASP A 68 24.57 -0.62 -6.34
N TYR A 69 24.72 -0.80 -7.64
CA TYR A 69 25.93 -1.25 -8.32
C TYR A 69 27.18 -0.40 -8.09
N THR A 70 27.04 0.83 -7.59
CA THR A 70 28.18 1.70 -7.25
C THR A 70 28.76 1.40 -5.86
N GLY A 71 28.08 0.54 -5.09
CA GLY A 71 28.41 0.26 -3.69
C GLY A 71 27.76 1.26 -2.71
N GLU A 72 26.90 2.16 -3.19
CA GLU A 72 26.11 3.00 -2.29
C GLU A 72 25.18 2.11 -1.46
N ASN A 73 25.15 2.33 -0.14
CA ASN A 73 24.20 1.72 0.75
C ASN A 73 23.70 2.78 1.73
N ARG A 74 22.39 3.00 1.75
CA ARG A 74 21.77 4.03 2.58
C ARG A 74 20.51 3.52 3.24
N THR A 75 20.42 3.75 4.55
CA THR A 75 19.22 3.57 5.34
C THR A 75 18.67 4.92 5.78
N ASP A 76 17.47 5.25 5.34
CA ASP A 76 16.76 6.48 5.69
C ASP A 76 15.48 6.21 6.46
N LYS A 77 15.18 7.10 7.41
CA LYS A 77 13.82 7.24 7.95
C LYS A 77 12.95 7.97 6.94
N ALA A 78 11.81 7.40 6.61
CA ALA A 78 10.92 7.91 5.57
C ALA A 78 9.44 7.83 6.00
N SER A 79 8.65 8.79 5.54
CA SER A 79 7.19 8.76 5.59
C SER A 79 6.65 8.41 4.21
N LEU A 80 5.56 7.65 4.14
CA LEU A 80 4.95 7.25 2.87
C LEU A 80 4.09 8.38 2.28
N TYR A 81 4.41 8.81 1.06
CA TYR A 81 3.67 9.84 0.33
C TYR A 81 3.06 9.27 -0.95
N PHE A 82 1.90 9.80 -1.30
CA PHE A 82 1.27 9.63 -2.60
C PHE A 82 1.29 10.98 -3.33
N TYR A 83 1.80 11.00 -4.55
CA TYR A 83 1.91 12.23 -5.34
C TYR A 83 1.94 11.92 -6.84
N GLU A 84 1.78 12.96 -7.65
CA GLU A 84 1.96 12.88 -9.10
C GLU A 84 3.27 13.54 -9.52
N SER A 85 4.03 12.90 -10.40
CA SER A 85 5.29 13.44 -10.93
C SER A 85 5.50 13.16 -12.41
N LYS A 86 6.30 14.00 -13.07
CA LYS A 86 6.84 13.80 -14.43
C LYS A 86 8.32 13.41 -14.37
N PRO A 87 8.66 12.11 -14.24
CA PRO A 87 10.05 11.66 -14.27
C PRO A 87 10.70 12.06 -15.59
N GLY A 88 11.91 12.61 -15.58
CA GLY A 88 12.66 12.90 -16.81
C GLY A 88 11.92 13.77 -17.84
N ASN A 89 11.01 14.64 -17.38
CA ASN A 89 10.20 15.49 -18.26
C ASN A 89 9.31 14.72 -19.26
N LEU A 90 8.87 13.52 -18.87
CA LEU A 90 7.86 12.78 -19.62
C LEU A 90 6.59 13.63 -19.87
N SER A 91 5.87 13.32 -20.95
CA SER A 91 4.73 14.10 -21.43
C SER A 91 3.58 14.20 -20.42
N GLN A 92 3.39 13.17 -19.58
CA GLN A 92 2.29 13.05 -18.63
C GLN A 92 2.75 12.83 -17.20
N TYR A 93 1.90 13.20 -16.25
CA TYR A 93 2.10 12.92 -14.83
C TYR A 93 1.76 11.46 -14.52
N TYR A 94 2.62 10.82 -13.75
CA TYR A 94 2.42 9.46 -13.24
C TYR A 94 2.22 9.50 -11.72
N ARG A 95 1.42 8.56 -11.21
CA ARG A 95 1.15 8.43 -9.78
C ARG A 95 2.26 7.62 -9.11
N PHE A 96 2.78 8.16 -8.02
CA PHE A 96 3.83 7.53 -7.23
C PHE A 96 3.38 7.30 -5.81
N LEU A 97 3.71 6.12 -5.29
CA LEU A 97 3.66 5.78 -3.88
C LEU A 97 5.09 5.54 -3.42
N GLN A 98 5.66 6.46 -2.64
CA GLN A 98 7.07 6.40 -2.26
C GLN A 98 7.29 6.91 -0.83
N GLY A 99 8.17 6.24 -0.10
CA GLY A 99 8.70 6.80 1.14
C GLY A 99 9.77 7.84 0.88
N ALA A 100 9.62 9.01 1.51
CA ALA A 100 10.60 10.08 1.45
C ALA A 100 10.87 10.63 2.85
N LYS A 101 12.12 11.02 3.11
CA LYS A 101 12.53 11.66 4.37
C LYS A 101 11.88 13.04 4.54
N LYS A 102 11.67 13.76 3.44
CA LYS A 102 10.98 15.05 3.39
C LYS A 102 9.81 14.95 2.42
N ARG A 103 8.78 15.78 2.63
CA ARG A 103 7.66 15.94 1.71
C ARG A 103 8.19 16.23 0.30
N PRO A 104 7.86 15.42 -0.73
CA PRO A 104 8.27 15.67 -2.11
C PRO A 104 7.84 17.07 -2.57
N SER A 105 8.72 17.77 -3.28
CA SER A 105 8.46 19.10 -3.86
C SER A 105 9.31 19.34 -5.11
N GLY A 106 8.82 20.18 -6.02
CA GLY A 106 9.50 20.53 -7.27
C GLY A 106 8.51 20.93 -8.36
N GLU A 107 8.98 21.54 -9.44
CA GLU A 107 8.14 22.02 -10.55
C GLU A 107 7.35 20.90 -11.23
N ASN A 108 7.92 19.69 -11.25
CA ASN A 108 7.33 18.51 -11.85
C ASN A 108 6.57 17.62 -10.85
N ILE A 109 6.29 18.10 -9.64
CA ILE A 109 5.61 17.35 -8.58
C ILE A 109 4.32 18.08 -8.17
N ARG A 110 3.20 17.36 -8.12
CA ARG A 110 1.91 17.91 -7.69
C ARG A 110 1.10 16.91 -6.87
N ASP A 111 0.00 17.40 -6.29
CA ASP A 111 -0.97 16.61 -5.52
C ASP A 111 -0.35 15.75 -4.41
N VAL A 112 0.69 16.30 -3.76
CA VAL A 112 1.43 15.60 -2.71
C VAL A 112 0.56 15.48 -1.47
N ARG A 113 0.32 14.24 -1.04
CA ARG A 113 -0.38 13.91 0.19
C ARG A 113 0.29 12.76 0.91
N GLN A 114 0.09 12.67 2.22
CA GLN A 114 0.53 11.49 2.96
C GLN A 114 -0.33 10.30 2.51
N ALA A 115 0.27 9.12 2.38
CA ALA A 115 -0.47 7.94 1.95
C ALA A 115 -1.48 7.54 3.03
N ILE A 116 -2.71 7.26 2.60
CA ILE A 116 -3.79 6.76 3.44
C ILE A 116 -4.25 5.46 2.80
N PHE A 117 -4.33 4.40 3.62
CA PHE A 117 -4.94 3.14 3.23
C PHE A 117 -6.32 3.07 3.87
N ASN A 118 -7.34 2.91 3.04
CA ASN A 118 -8.71 2.74 3.49
C ASN A 118 -9.03 1.25 3.52
N PHE A 119 -9.30 0.72 4.71
CA PHE A 119 -9.75 -0.65 4.94
C PHE A 119 -11.24 -0.71 5.31
N GLY A 120 -11.92 0.44 5.29
CA GLY A 120 -13.35 0.54 5.46
C GLY A 120 -14.09 -0.04 4.27
N GLY A 121 -15.28 -0.56 4.53
CA GLY A 121 -16.07 -1.25 3.54
C GLY A 121 -17.38 -1.74 4.10
N PHE A 122 -18.21 -2.21 3.17
CA PHE A 122 -19.48 -2.84 3.46
C PHE A 122 -19.41 -4.29 2.98
N SER A 123 -19.90 -5.21 3.80
CA SER A 123 -19.96 -6.63 3.47
C SER A 123 -21.34 -7.18 3.79
N PHE A 124 -21.84 -8.02 2.89
CA PHE A 124 -23.08 -8.77 3.08
C PHE A 124 -22.76 -10.25 3.09
N LYS A 125 -23.15 -10.93 4.17
CA LYS A 125 -22.88 -12.36 4.39
C LYS A 125 -24.22 -13.08 4.42
N ILE A 126 -24.36 -14.16 3.65
CA ILE A 126 -25.44 -15.14 3.80
C ILE A 126 -24.77 -16.49 4.04
N GLY A 127 -25.31 -17.28 4.97
CA GLY A 127 -24.80 -18.61 5.16
C GLY A 127 -25.78 -19.54 5.86
N LEU A 128 -25.33 -20.79 5.95
CA LEU A 128 -26.01 -21.89 6.59
C LEU A 128 -25.17 -22.33 7.78
N ARG A 129 -25.81 -22.53 8.93
CA ARG A 129 -25.17 -23.02 10.15
C ARG A 129 -25.78 -24.36 10.52
N PHE A 130 -24.94 -25.39 10.61
CA PHE A 130 -25.33 -26.69 11.12
C PHE A 130 -25.13 -26.72 12.64
N ASN A 131 -26.22 -26.97 13.37
CA ASN A 131 -26.20 -27.07 14.84
C ASN A 131 -26.26 -28.56 15.20
N PHE A 132 -25.11 -29.19 15.44
CA PHE A 132 -25.01 -30.58 15.92
C PHE A 132 -24.83 -30.62 17.44
#